data_AF-A0A5U8XJV0-F1
#
_entry.id   AF-A0A5U8XJV0-F1
#
_cell.length_a   1.000
_cell.length_b   1.000
_cell.length_c   1.000
_cell.angle_alpha   90.00
_cell.angle_beta   90.00
_cell.angle_gamma   90.00
#
_symmetry.space_group_name_H-M   'P 1'
#
loop_
_entity.id
_entity.type
_entity.pdbx_description
1 polymer ?
#
loop_
_entity_poly.entity_id
_entity_poly.type
_entity_poly.pdbx_seq_one_letter_code
_entity_poly.pdbx_strand_id
1 'polypeptide(L)'
;MEAIYQVRSDNAFGYNRSTRIWENVDITLPIKTLLDQYHEIEVGVDDFNSKPFTFFTRLHLSDLSNFTGNLQAWFTSKAGVAITTMKEGYPVLEFNKAYYQSLFWDIGIKTHICPPGTHFTQDFAIDDATDIVVEIEKENSALYNNYALYNVDGYWVPHVYDDAGIRLTAAGKIVKRSGRVSVGCLVMKHIAKVKTIPITDDMLFRVDTSMDWTSNLLLKVGTGLTGKTVGLVIGGVLRWLKPSQIISDTTATVSLSNLNLLKQLLMSETHYDWDALGLGDFASPSAVAKLRNTETLRALLKHESSFLVTIDTPYLEISNDYVNHTANPGIFYYADKDGDKTLGILTNDLGKCIDYWPIWEEGEWTLNTNELSNPNYVAFTSKWQNHHVVNDAFTHLDRYRKPMAVMQQFRARKN
;
A
#
# COMPACT_ATOMS: atom_id res chain seq x y z
N MET A 1 -23.46 41.83 15.64
CA MET A 1 -22.80 41.27 16.84
C MET A 1 -21.45 40.74 16.37
N GLU A 2 -20.38 41.12 17.04
CA GLU A 2 -19.04 40.58 16.74
C GLU A 2 -18.98 39.10 17.11
N ALA A 3 -18.24 38.31 16.33
CA ALA A 3 -18.07 36.88 16.58
C ALA A 3 -17.29 36.67 17.87
N ILE A 4 -17.68 35.68 18.69
CA ILE A 4 -16.90 35.26 19.87
C ILE A 4 -15.56 34.66 19.46
N TYR A 5 -15.50 34.11 18.24
CA TYR A 5 -14.33 33.43 17.70
C TYR A 5 -13.86 34.10 16.41
N GLN A 6 -12.57 34.41 16.35
CA GLN A 6 -11.90 34.93 15.16
C GLN A 6 -11.08 33.83 14.50
N VAL A 7 -11.32 33.61 13.21
CA VAL A 7 -10.65 32.55 12.46
C VAL A 7 -9.26 33.00 12.01
N ARG A 8 -8.26 32.14 12.21
CA ARG A 8 -6.86 32.38 11.84
C ARG A 8 -6.53 31.69 10.52
N SER A 9 -6.36 32.49 9.46
CA SER A 9 -6.04 31.98 8.12
C SER A 9 -4.63 31.42 7.98
N ASP A 10 -3.73 31.82 8.89
CA ASP A 10 -2.37 31.33 8.99
C ASP A 10 -2.26 29.96 9.68
N ASN A 11 -3.34 29.48 10.31
CA ASN A 11 -3.35 28.24 11.10
C ASN A 11 -4.50 27.34 10.70
N ALA A 12 -4.51 26.89 9.44
CA ALA A 12 -5.53 25.97 8.96
C ALA A 12 -4.91 24.85 8.12
N PHE A 13 -5.25 23.61 8.47
CA PHE A 13 -4.77 22.42 7.80
C PHE A 13 -5.94 21.54 7.37
N GLY A 14 -5.82 20.85 6.26
CA GLY A 14 -6.87 19.98 5.77
C GLY A 14 -6.33 18.79 5.01
N TYR A 15 -7.05 17.69 5.14
CA TYR A 15 -6.75 16.45 4.43
C TYR A 15 -7.43 16.45 3.06
N ASN A 16 -6.65 16.63 2.02
CA ASN A 16 -7.15 16.76 0.65
C ASN A 16 -7.71 15.41 0.13
N ARG A 17 -8.93 15.42 -0.40
CA ARG A 17 -9.61 14.20 -0.87
C ARG A 17 -8.91 13.57 -2.09
N SER A 18 -8.29 14.39 -2.92
CA SER A 18 -7.67 14.00 -4.19
C SER A 18 -6.23 13.55 -3.99
N THR A 19 -5.40 14.38 -3.36
CA THR A 19 -3.96 14.12 -3.18
C THR A 19 -3.67 13.25 -1.96
N ARG A 20 -4.62 13.11 -1.02
CA ARG A 20 -4.49 12.26 0.18
C ARG A 20 -3.34 12.68 1.09
N ILE A 21 -3.07 13.98 1.14
CA ILE A 21 -2.09 14.60 2.05
C ILE A 21 -2.76 15.70 2.89
N TRP A 22 -2.22 15.92 4.07
CA TRP A 22 -2.46 17.11 4.89
C TRP A 22 -1.67 18.28 4.33
N GLU A 23 -2.35 19.39 4.09
CA GLU A 23 -1.77 20.62 3.55
C GLU A 23 -2.39 21.86 4.18
N ASN A 24 -1.77 23.02 3.96
CA ASN A 24 -2.32 24.31 4.37
C ASN A 24 -3.59 24.62 3.57
N VAL A 25 -4.62 25.08 4.27
CA VAL A 25 -5.92 25.37 3.66
C VAL A 25 -6.19 26.86 3.62
N ASP A 26 -6.58 27.36 2.46
CA ASP A 26 -7.13 28.71 2.34
C ASP A 26 -8.58 28.74 2.83
N ILE A 27 -8.75 29.06 4.11
CA ILE A 27 -10.06 29.17 4.77
C ILE A 27 -10.90 30.39 4.35
N THR A 28 -10.37 31.27 3.50
CA THR A 28 -11.16 32.40 2.96
C THR A 28 -12.19 31.92 1.94
N LEU A 29 -11.99 30.74 1.37
CA LEU A 29 -12.90 30.10 0.44
C LEU A 29 -14.26 29.77 1.09
N PRO A 30 -15.34 29.68 0.29
CA PRO A 30 -16.64 29.23 0.77
C PRO A 30 -16.55 27.83 1.40
N ILE A 31 -17.29 27.61 2.50
CA ILE A 31 -17.32 26.33 3.23
C ILE A 31 -17.66 25.17 2.29
N LYS A 32 -18.58 25.37 1.33
CA LYS A 32 -18.92 24.35 0.35
C LYS A 32 -17.70 23.87 -0.45
N THR A 33 -16.92 24.81 -1.00
CA THR A 33 -15.69 24.50 -1.74
C THR A 33 -14.69 23.76 -0.86
N LEU A 34 -14.56 24.17 0.40
CA LEU A 34 -13.67 23.53 1.38
C LEU A 34 -14.09 22.08 1.66
N LEU A 35 -15.38 21.82 1.89
CA LEU A 35 -15.91 20.48 2.17
C LEU A 35 -15.86 19.55 0.93
N ASP A 36 -15.95 20.14 -0.27
CA ASP A 36 -15.81 19.42 -1.55
C ASP A 36 -14.35 18.99 -1.80
N GLN A 37 -13.38 19.82 -1.42
CA GLN A 37 -11.94 19.55 -1.64
C GLN A 37 -11.31 18.71 -0.53
N TYR A 38 -11.68 18.97 0.72
CA TYR A 38 -11.07 18.37 1.90
C TYR A 38 -12.03 17.44 2.62
N HIS A 39 -11.49 16.35 3.17
CA HIS A 39 -12.25 15.42 3.97
C HIS A 39 -12.42 15.90 5.41
N GLU A 40 -11.34 16.45 5.97
CA GLU A 40 -11.27 16.97 7.33
C GLU A 40 -10.43 18.25 7.29
N ILE A 41 -10.82 19.24 8.10
CA ILE A 41 -10.13 20.52 8.20
C ILE A 41 -10.05 20.89 9.69
N GLU A 42 -8.83 21.20 10.12
CA GLU A 42 -8.49 21.72 11.44
C GLU A 42 -8.18 23.21 11.29
N VAL A 43 -8.88 24.05 12.02
CA VAL A 43 -8.74 25.51 11.90
C VAL A 43 -8.44 26.12 13.27
N GLY A 44 -7.39 26.91 13.35
CA GLY A 44 -7.07 27.75 14.49
C GLY A 44 -8.09 28.89 14.62
N VAL A 45 -8.62 29.05 15.82
CA VAL A 45 -9.52 30.14 16.17
C VAL A 45 -9.10 30.76 17.48
N ASP A 46 -9.21 32.08 17.57
CA ASP A 46 -8.98 32.82 18.81
C ASP A 46 -10.32 33.18 19.44
N ASP A 47 -10.47 33.00 20.74
CA ASP A 47 -11.63 33.56 21.46
C ASP A 47 -11.50 35.08 21.66
N PHE A 48 -12.53 35.69 22.26
CA PHE A 48 -12.53 37.12 22.60
C PHE A 48 -11.36 37.56 23.50
N ASN A 49 -10.80 36.64 24.30
CA ASN A 49 -9.64 36.88 25.16
C ASN A 49 -8.31 36.53 24.48
N SER A 50 -8.32 36.32 23.15
CA SER A 50 -7.15 35.87 22.37
C SER A 50 -6.58 34.53 22.83
N LYS A 51 -7.39 33.65 23.41
CA LYS A 51 -6.99 32.28 23.71
C LYS A 51 -7.12 31.41 22.46
N PRO A 52 -6.08 30.61 22.13
CA PRO A 52 -6.07 29.79 20.93
C PRO A 52 -6.86 28.50 21.12
N PHE A 53 -7.63 28.15 20.11
CA PHE A 53 -8.37 26.89 20.02
C PHE A 53 -8.25 26.28 18.63
N THR A 54 -8.45 24.98 18.54
CA THR A 54 -8.59 24.22 17.30
C THR A 54 -10.06 23.85 17.11
N PHE A 55 -10.58 24.23 15.95
CA PHE A 55 -11.90 23.88 15.46
C PHE A 55 -11.80 22.74 14.43
N PHE A 56 -12.54 21.66 14.68
CA PHE A 56 -12.62 20.50 13.78
C PHE A 56 -13.92 20.56 12.97
N THR A 57 -13.81 20.80 11.65
CA THR A 57 -14.99 20.89 10.77
C THR A 57 -15.82 19.61 10.77
N ARG A 58 -15.19 18.45 10.97
CA ARG A 58 -15.85 17.14 10.98
C ARG A 58 -16.91 17.00 12.08
N LEU A 59 -16.72 17.66 13.23
CA LEU A 59 -17.67 17.63 14.34
C LEU A 59 -18.92 18.48 14.09
N HIS A 60 -18.88 19.36 13.09
CA HIS A 60 -19.94 20.33 12.76
C HIS A 60 -20.43 20.21 11.32
N LEU A 61 -20.19 19.06 10.68
CA LEU A 61 -20.51 18.82 9.26
C LEU A 61 -21.98 19.10 8.89
N SER A 62 -22.93 18.73 9.76
CA SER A 62 -24.37 18.97 9.53
C SER A 62 -24.71 20.46 9.45
N ASP A 63 -24.07 21.27 10.30
CA ASP A 63 -24.30 22.71 10.38
C ASP A 63 -23.58 23.44 9.26
N LEU A 64 -22.35 23.01 8.95
CA LEU A 64 -21.50 23.62 7.93
C LEU A 64 -21.97 23.32 6.51
N SER A 65 -22.48 22.11 6.24
CA SER A 65 -22.94 21.71 4.90
C SER A 65 -24.13 22.52 4.38
N ASN A 66 -24.96 23.04 5.29
CA ASN A 66 -26.13 23.85 4.95
C ASN A 66 -25.84 25.36 4.97
N PHE A 67 -24.65 25.78 5.42
CA PHE A 67 -24.31 27.18 5.55
C PHE A 67 -23.77 27.75 4.23
N THR A 68 -24.25 28.94 3.87
CA THR A 68 -23.78 29.67 2.68
C THR A 68 -22.87 30.80 3.12
N GLY A 69 -21.56 30.64 2.92
CA GLY A 69 -20.54 31.63 3.28
C GLY A 69 -19.19 30.99 3.58
N ASN A 70 -18.26 31.78 4.13
CA ASN A 70 -16.97 31.30 4.63
C ASN A 70 -17.05 30.96 6.13
N LEU A 71 -15.97 30.40 6.67
CA LEU A 71 -15.95 29.93 8.05
C LEU A 71 -16.12 31.06 9.07
N GLN A 72 -15.56 32.25 8.80
CA GLN A 72 -15.72 33.42 9.67
C GLN A 72 -17.19 33.86 9.75
N ALA A 73 -17.92 33.86 8.63
CA ALA A 73 -19.33 34.20 8.60
C ALA A 73 -20.17 33.19 9.40
N TRP A 74 -19.79 31.90 9.40
CA TRP A 74 -20.44 30.89 10.22
C TRP A 74 -20.23 31.15 11.72
N PHE A 75 -19.01 31.47 12.15
CA PHE A 75 -18.75 31.85 13.54
C PHE A 75 -19.51 33.11 13.98
N THR A 76 -19.62 34.11 13.09
CA THR A 76 -20.44 35.30 13.34
C THR A 76 -21.93 34.94 13.50
N SER A 77 -22.44 33.96 12.75
CA SER A 77 -23.83 33.49 12.90
C SER A 77 -24.10 32.75 14.23
N LYS A 78 -23.05 32.20 14.85
CA LYS A 78 -23.10 31.51 16.15
C LYS A 78 -22.67 32.42 17.31
N ALA A 79 -22.62 33.74 17.10
CA ALA A 79 -22.30 34.69 18.16
C ALA A 79 -23.21 34.48 19.39
N GLY A 80 -22.62 34.46 20.58
CA GLY A 80 -23.34 34.19 21.84
C GLY A 80 -23.39 32.72 22.25
N VAL A 81 -22.98 31.77 21.40
CA VAL A 81 -23.00 30.33 21.69
C VAL A 81 -21.57 29.82 21.91
N ALA A 82 -21.32 29.22 23.07
CA ALA A 82 -20.05 28.54 23.34
C ALA A 82 -19.99 27.19 22.59
N ILE A 83 -18.91 26.95 21.85
CA ILE A 83 -18.70 25.70 21.11
C ILE A 83 -17.85 24.77 21.96
N THR A 84 -18.49 23.77 22.57
CA THR A 84 -17.87 22.87 23.56
C THR A 84 -16.92 21.82 22.97
N THR A 85 -16.89 21.67 21.64
CA THR A 85 -16.08 20.67 20.94
C THR A 85 -14.71 21.20 20.49
N MET A 86 -14.33 22.41 20.89
CA MET A 86 -13.03 22.99 20.57
C MET A 86 -11.94 22.40 21.46
N LYS A 87 -10.76 22.17 20.90
CA LYS A 87 -9.56 21.76 21.65
C LYS A 87 -8.70 23.00 21.91
N GLU A 88 -8.10 23.11 23.10
CA GLU A 88 -7.19 24.22 23.41
C GLU A 88 -5.88 24.11 22.59
N GLY A 89 -5.37 25.25 22.12
CA GLY A 89 -4.17 25.37 21.28
C GLY A 89 -4.48 25.41 19.78
N TYR A 90 -3.51 25.89 18.99
CA TYR A 90 -3.58 25.86 17.53
C TYR A 90 -3.31 24.46 16.97
N PRO A 91 -3.84 24.13 15.78
CA PRO A 91 -3.53 22.86 15.15
C PRO A 91 -2.05 22.78 14.79
N VAL A 92 -1.40 21.65 15.10
CA VAL A 92 0.02 21.39 14.78
C VAL A 92 0.11 20.08 14.02
N LEU A 93 0.66 20.09 12.80
CA LEU A 93 0.86 18.89 12.00
C LEU A 93 2.05 18.06 12.53
N GLU A 94 1.70 16.93 13.13
CA GLU A 94 2.57 15.85 13.58
C GLU A 94 2.12 14.54 12.93
N PHE A 95 3.09 13.73 12.53
CA PHE A 95 2.87 12.48 11.81
C PHE A 95 3.63 11.32 12.46
N ASN A 96 2.98 10.17 12.46
CA ASN A 96 3.65 8.89 12.68
C ASN A 96 4.06 8.30 11.33
N LYS A 97 5.27 7.74 11.25
CA LYS A 97 5.83 7.17 10.03
C LYS A 97 5.88 5.64 10.13
N ALA A 98 5.69 4.95 9.01
CA ALA A 98 6.04 3.55 8.87
C ALA A 98 7.52 3.43 8.47
N TYR A 99 8.09 2.24 8.66
CA TYR A 99 9.43 1.94 8.18
C TYR A 99 9.50 0.54 7.57
N TYR A 100 10.41 0.36 6.63
CA TYR A 100 10.77 -0.93 6.09
C TYR A 100 11.91 -1.55 6.89
N GLN A 101 11.89 -2.87 7.01
CA GLN A 101 12.89 -3.63 7.72
C GLN A 101 13.20 -4.93 6.99
N SER A 102 14.47 -5.20 6.73
CA SER A 102 14.95 -6.51 6.25
C SER A 102 15.19 -7.40 7.46
N LEU A 103 14.41 -8.47 7.61
CA LEU A 103 14.44 -9.27 8.84
C LEU A 103 15.75 -10.04 9.02
N PHE A 104 16.40 -10.41 7.92
CA PHE A 104 17.71 -11.08 7.97
C PHE A 104 18.83 -10.14 8.39
N TRP A 105 18.83 -8.92 7.87
CA TRP A 105 19.94 -7.99 8.07
C TRP A 105 19.78 -7.15 9.34
N ASP A 106 18.58 -6.64 9.59
CA ASP A 106 18.36 -5.65 10.65
C ASP A 106 18.18 -6.30 12.03
N ILE A 107 17.69 -7.55 12.08
CA ILE A 107 17.38 -8.25 13.34
C ILE A 107 18.07 -9.63 13.43
N GLY A 108 18.44 -10.23 12.30
CA GLY A 108 19.00 -11.59 12.28
C GLY A 108 17.97 -12.67 12.65
N ILE A 109 16.69 -12.45 12.32
CA ILE A 109 15.62 -13.39 12.65
C ILE A 109 15.77 -14.70 11.87
N LYS A 110 15.57 -15.82 12.55
CA LYS A 110 15.52 -17.15 11.94
C LYS A 110 14.21 -17.36 11.20
N THR A 111 14.32 -17.94 10.02
CA THR A 111 13.16 -18.34 9.22
C THR A 111 13.25 -19.83 8.89
N HIS A 112 12.11 -20.50 8.90
CA HIS A 112 12.01 -21.95 8.72
C HIS A 112 10.94 -22.25 7.68
N ILE A 113 11.21 -23.13 6.73
CA ILE A 113 10.17 -23.62 5.81
C ILE A 113 9.46 -24.78 6.49
N CYS A 114 8.14 -24.78 6.52
CA CYS A 114 7.35 -25.87 7.11
C CYS A 114 6.00 -26.04 6.43
N PRO A 115 5.33 -27.19 6.61
CA PRO A 115 3.98 -27.40 6.12
C PRO A 115 2.96 -26.49 6.84
N PRO A 116 1.80 -26.24 6.21
CA PRO A 116 0.74 -25.47 6.84
C PRO A 116 0.31 -26.06 8.19
N GLY A 117 0.17 -25.20 9.20
CA GLY A 117 -0.29 -25.57 10.54
C GLY A 117 0.67 -26.46 11.35
N THR A 118 1.87 -26.74 10.83
CA THR A 118 2.87 -27.59 11.49
C THR A 118 3.96 -26.73 12.13
N HIS A 119 4.42 -27.09 13.33
CA HIS A 119 5.54 -26.42 13.97
C HIS A 119 6.87 -26.83 13.30
N PHE A 120 7.78 -25.88 13.09
CA PHE A 120 9.03 -26.10 12.33
C PHE A 120 10.02 -27.11 12.98
N THR A 121 9.76 -27.56 14.20
CA THR A 121 10.57 -28.58 14.91
C THR A 121 10.05 -30.00 14.74
N GLN A 122 8.90 -30.18 14.09
CA GLN A 122 8.34 -31.50 13.83
C GLN A 122 8.95 -32.08 12.54
N ASP A 123 8.97 -33.41 12.43
CA ASP A 123 9.41 -34.07 11.21
C ASP A 123 8.33 -33.96 10.12
N PHE A 124 8.73 -33.54 8.93
CA PHE A 124 7.87 -33.47 7.76
C PHE A 124 8.65 -33.69 6.47
N ALA A 125 7.95 -34.06 5.40
CA ALA A 125 8.54 -34.11 4.08
C ALA A 125 8.79 -32.67 3.58
N ILE A 126 9.96 -32.42 3.03
CA ILE A 126 10.31 -31.09 2.52
C ILE A 126 9.38 -30.65 1.39
N ASP A 127 8.81 -31.60 0.63
CA ASP A 127 7.88 -31.33 -0.46
C ASP A 127 6.59 -30.68 0.05
N ASP A 128 6.12 -31.06 1.24
CA ASP A 128 4.92 -30.51 1.88
C ASP A 128 5.16 -29.13 2.52
N ALA A 129 6.43 -28.69 2.60
CA ALA A 129 6.81 -27.44 3.25
C ALA A 129 6.46 -26.22 2.38
N THR A 130 5.20 -25.80 2.37
CA THR A 130 4.72 -24.70 1.50
C THR A 130 4.78 -23.33 2.16
N ASP A 131 4.94 -23.25 3.48
CA ASP A 131 4.92 -21.98 4.22
C ASP A 131 6.31 -21.62 4.75
N ILE A 132 6.51 -20.34 5.10
CA ILE A 132 7.67 -19.89 5.88
C ILE A 132 7.18 -19.43 7.25
N VAL A 133 7.83 -19.87 8.32
CA VAL A 133 7.63 -19.35 9.67
C VAL A 133 8.82 -18.48 10.03
N VAL A 134 8.52 -17.23 10.38
CA VAL A 134 9.44 -16.26 10.95
C VAL A 134 9.40 -16.44 12.47
N GLU A 135 10.53 -16.87 13.05
CA GLU A 135 10.67 -17.10 14.49
C GLU A 135 10.84 -15.76 15.20
N ILE A 136 9.84 -15.33 15.95
CA ILE A 136 9.85 -14.03 16.64
C ILE A 136 9.77 -14.25 18.13
N GLU A 137 10.62 -13.53 18.87
CA GLU A 137 10.55 -13.51 20.32
C GLU A 137 9.14 -13.11 20.80
N LYS A 138 8.67 -13.77 21.86
CA LYS A 138 7.30 -13.58 22.36
C LYS A 138 6.97 -12.12 22.67
N GLU A 139 7.95 -11.35 23.13
CA GLU A 139 7.81 -9.92 23.44
C GLU A 139 7.47 -9.07 22.21
N ASN A 140 7.98 -9.46 21.04
CA ASN A 140 7.78 -8.76 19.77
C ASN A 140 6.63 -9.33 18.92
N SER A 141 6.05 -10.46 19.34
CA SER A 141 4.97 -11.15 18.61
C SER A 141 3.76 -10.25 18.30
N ALA A 142 3.30 -9.44 19.26
CA ALA A 142 2.14 -8.57 19.08
C ALA A 142 2.38 -7.47 18.04
N LEU A 143 3.62 -6.95 17.98
CA LEU A 143 4.04 -5.93 17.02
C LEU A 143 4.03 -6.49 15.61
N TYR A 144 4.74 -7.59 15.41
CA TYR A 144 4.94 -8.19 14.10
C TYR A 144 3.67 -8.87 13.55
N ASN A 145 2.81 -9.39 14.43
CA ASN A 145 1.51 -9.93 14.03
C ASN A 145 0.53 -8.85 13.55
N ASN A 146 0.37 -7.78 14.32
CA ASN A 146 -0.73 -6.83 14.08
C ASN A 146 -0.31 -5.61 13.27
N TYR A 147 0.99 -5.33 13.14
CA TYR A 147 1.47 -4.07 12.60
C TYR A 147 2.53 -4.24 11.51
N ALA A 148 2.74 -5.42 10.95
CA ALA A 148 3.69 -5.62 9.86
C ALA A 148 3.00 -6.25 8.63
N LEU A 149 3.46 -5.85 7.45
CA LEU A 149 3.15 -6.53 6.18
C LEU A 149 4.44 -7.15 5.65
N TYR A 150 4.39 -8.40 5.17
CA TYR A 150 5.58 -9.15 4.81
C TYR A 150 5.73 -9.36 3.31
N ASN A 151 6.97 -9.38 2.84
CA ASN A 151 7.32 -9.77 1.49
C ASN A 151 8.46 -10.80 1.51
N VAL A 152 8.51 -11.63 0.47
CA VAL A 152 9.58 -12.60 0.21
C VAL A 152 10.16 -12.34 -1.17
N ASP A 153 11.46 -12.02 -1.20
CA ASP A 153 12.20 -11.59 -2.40
C ASP A 153 11.47 -10.47 -3.18
N GLY A 154 10.84 -9.55 -2.45
CA GLY A 154 10.12 -8.42 -3.01
C GLY A 154 8.65 -8.67 -3.38
N TYR A 155 8.14 -9.90 -3.20
CA TYR A 155 6.73 -10.23 -3.42
C TYR A 155 5.96 -10.25 -2.11
N TRP A 156 4.91 -9.44 -2.01
CA TRP A 156 4.04 -9.40 -0.85
C TRP A 156 3.32 -10.73 -0.66
N VAL A 157 3.30 -11.23 0.58
CA VAL A 157 2.70 -12.52 0.93
C VAL A 157 1.67 -12.37 2.05
N PRO A 158 0.60 -13.17 2.04
CA PRO A 158 -0.33 -13.24 3.16
C PRO A 158 0.37 -13.84 4.38
N HIS A 159 -0.08 -13.46 5.57
CA HIS A 159 0.50 -13.94 6.80
C HIS A 159 -0.54 -14.10 7.91
N VAL A 160 -0.26 -15.03 8.81
CA VAL A 160 -1.04 -15.30 10.02
C VAL A 160 -0.08 -15.59 11.18
N TYR A 161 -0.50 -15.28 12.39
CA TYR A 161 0.25 -15.66 13.59
C TYR A 161 -0.26 -16.98 14.13
N ASP A 162 0.67 -17.84 14.53
CA ASP A 162 0.43 -19.08 15.24
C ASP A 162 1.42 -19.25 16.40
N ASP A 163 1.34 -20.40 17.09
CA ASP A 163 2.21 -20.69 18.24
C ASP A 163 3.69 -20.84 17.85
N ALA A 164 4.01 -21.06 16.58
CA ALA A 164 5.37 -21.19 16.08
C ALA A 164 5.99 -19.83 15.72
N GLY A 165 5.17 -18.85 15.33
CA GLY A 165 5.62 -17.50 15.00
C GLY A 165 4.71 -16.81 13.98
N ILE A 166 5.32 -15.99 13.11
CA ILE A 166 4.59 -15.40 11.98
C ILE A 166 4.73 -16.32 10.78
N ARG A 167 3.61 -16.93 10.39
CA ARG A 167 3.52 -17.82 9.24
C ARG A 167 3.16 -17.02 8.00
N LEU A 168 4.03 -17.06 7.00
CA LEU A 168 3.83 -16.54 5.66
C LEU A 168 3.24 -17.67 4.81
N THR A 169 1.93 -17.61 4.56
CA THR A 169 1.20 -18.67 3.86
C THR A 169 1.70 -18.79 2.43
N ALA A 170 1.98 -20.03 2.00
CA ALA A 170 2.47 -20.39 0.67
C ALA A 170 3.82 -19.77 0.24
N ALA A 171 4.48 -19.01 1.10
CA ALA A 171 5.74 -18.35 0.77
C ALA A 171 6.91 -19.33 0.57
N GLY A 172 6.83 -20.54 1.10
CA GLY A 172 7.82 -21.60 0.90
C GLY A 172 7.91 -22.06 -0.55
N LYS A 173 6.82 -21.95 -1.32
CA LYS A 173 6.84 -22.22 -2.77
C LYS A 173 7.71 -21.24 -3.53
N ILE A 174 7.71 -19.96 -3.13
CA ILE A 174 8.57 -18.92 -3.71
C ILE A 174 10.03 -19.31 -3.51
N VAL A 175 10.40 -19.66 -2.28
CA VAL A 175 11.77 -20.05 -1.92
C VAL A 175 12.22 -21.30 -2.69
N LYS A 176 11.35 -22.31 -2.77
CA LYS A 176 11.64 -23.55 -3.51
C LYS A 176 11.90 -23.31 -5.00
N ARG A 177 11.17 -22.37 -5.61
CA ARG A 177 11.28 -22.06 -7.05
C ARG A 177 12.42 -21.09 -7.36
N SER A 178 12.57 -20.03 -6.58
CA SER A 178 13.59 -19.00 -6.80
C SER A 178 14.97 -19.39 -6.29
N GLY A 179 15.04 -20.29 -5.31
CA GLY A 179 16.27 -20.63 -4.58
C GLY A 179 16.78 -19.50 -3.67
N ARG A 180 15.99 -18.43 -3.47
CA ARG A 180 16.37 -17.24 -2.70
C ARG A 180 15.48 -17.10 -1.48
N VAL A 181 16.09 -16.74 -0.36
CA VAL A 181 15.39 -16.43 0.89
C VAL A 181 15.78 -15.04 1.33
N SER A 182 14.90 -14.09 1.04
CA SER A 182 15.02 -12.72 1.51
C SER A 182 13.66 -12.31 2.02
N VAL A 183 13.56 -11.96 3.30
CA VAL A 183 12.29 -11.62 3.95
C VAL A 183 12.40 -10.21 4.50
N GLY A 184 11.53 -9.35 4.00
CA GLY A 184 11.38 -7.98 4.48
C GLY A 184 9.97 -7.73 4.97
N CYS A 185 9.79 -6.66 5.74
CA CYS A 185 8.49 -6.23 6.18
C CYS A 185 8.35 -4.70 6.21
N LEU A 186 7.13 -4.24 5.98
CA LEU A 186 6.71 -2.86 6.22
C LEU A 186 6.03 -2.79 7.58
N VAL A 187 6.68 -2.13 8.53
CA VAL A 187 6.21 -1.99 9.90
C VAL A 187 5.43 -0.68 10.07
N MET A 188 4.17 -0.83 10.47
CA MET A 188 3.18 0.24 10.66
C MET A 188 2.78 0.43 12.13
N LYS A 189 3.64 0.03 13.08
CA LYS A 189 3.39 0.07 14.54
C LYS A 189 2.82 1.41 15.01
N HIS A 190 3.37 2.50 14.51
CA HIS A 190 3.00 3.86 14.91
C HIS A 190 1.81 4.42 14.12
N ILE A 191 1.36 3.73 13.06
CA ILE A 191 0.25 4.16 12.22
C ILE A 191 -1.04 3.44 12.60
N ALA A 192 -1.14 2.14 12.29
CA ALA A 192 -2.37 1.37 12.47
C ALA A 192 -2.11 -0.12 12.28
N LYS A 193 -3.08 -0.92 12.71
CA LYS A 193 -3.04 -2.37 12.50
C LYS A 193 -3.22 -2.71 11.03
N VAL A 194 -2.56 -3.79 10.62
CA VAL A 194 -2.57 -4.33 9.26
C VAL A 194 -3.23 -5.71 9.30
N LYS A 195 -4.01 -6.03 8.26
CA LYS A 195 -4.58 -7.35 8.07
C LYS A 195 -4.53 -7.75 6.61
N THR A 196 -4.25 -9.02 6.35
CA THR A 196 -4.36 -9.64 5.02
C THR A 196 -5.65 -10.44 4.92
N ILE A 197 -6.29 -10.40 3.76
CA ILE A 197 -7.58 -11.07 3.50
C ILE A 197 -7.47 -11.81 2.17
N PRO A 198 -7.50 -13.16 2.14
CA PRO A 198 -7.46 -13.91 0.90
C PRO A 198 -8.72 -13.66 0.08
N ILE A 199 -8.58 -13.58 -1.24
CA ILE A 199 -9.71 -13.39 -2.15
C ILE A 199 -10.36 -14.75 -2.41
N THR A 200 -11.66 -14.87 -2.13
CA THR A 200 -12.43 -16.09 -2.39
C THR A 200 -13.40 -15.89 -3.56
N ASP A 201 -13.91 -16.99 -4.10
CA ASP A 201 -14.92 -16.95 -5.17
C ASP A 201 -16.16 -16.14 -4.78
N ASP A 202 -16.59 -16.26 -3.53
CA ASP A 202 -17.76 -15.56 -3.00
C ASP A 202 -17.55 -14.05 -2.88
N MET A 203 -16.31 -13.55 -3.00
CA MET A 203 -16.05 -12.12 -3.02
C MET A 203 -16.17 -11.53 -4.44
N LEU A 204 -16.10 -12.35 -5.49
CA LEU A 204 -16.00 -11.90 -6.87
C LEU A 204 -17.39 -11.72 -7.50
N PHE A 205 -17.78 -10.47 -7.76
CA PHE A 205 -19.06 -10.15 -8.40
C PHE A 205 -18.89 -9.26 -9.62
N ARG A 206 -19.75 -9.47 -10.61
CA ARG A 206 -19.94 -8.56 -11.74
C ARG A 206 -21.28 -7.87 -11.60
N VAL A 207 -21.31 -6.57 -11.92
CA VAL A 207 -22.57 -5.79 -11.98
C VAL A 207 -23.46 -6.31 -13.11
N ASP A 208 -22.83 -6.67 -14.23
CA ASP A 208 -23.50 -7.24 -15.40
C ASP A 208 -22.70 -8.44 -15.93
N THR A 209 -23.38 -9.54 -16.19
CA THR A 209 -22.81 -10.75 -16.80
C THR A 209 -22.26 -10.52 -18.21
N SER A 210 -22.74 -9.48 -18.90
CA SER A 210 -22.27 -9.08 -20.24
C SER A 210 -20.93 -8.35 -20.24
N MET A 211 -20.50 -7.82 -19.08
CA MET A 211 -19.23 -7.10 -18.96
C MET A 211 -18.05 -8.07 -18.84
N ASP A 212 -16.98 -7.74 -19.56
CA ASP A 212 -15.70 -8.43 -19.47
C ASP A 212 -15.12 -8.34 -18.05
N TRP A 213 -14.57 -9.46 -17.57
CA TRP A 213 -13.92 -9.56 -16.26
C TRP A 213 -12.74 -8.61 -16.06
N THR A 214 -12.23 -8.03 -17.13
CA THR A 214 -11.13 -7.08 -17.10
C THR A 214 -11.57 -5.64 -16.78
N SER A 215 -12.85 -5.31 -16.94
CA SER A 215 -13.33 -3.92 -16.95
C SER A 215 -13.59 -3.35 -15.55
N ASN A 216 -14.59 -3.87 -14.83
CA ASN A 216 -14.99 -3.44 -13.49
C ASN A 216 -15.47 -4.64 -12.66
N LEU A 217 -14.56 -5.22 -11.89
CA LEU A 217 -14.85 -6.30 -10.96
C LEU A 217 -15.22 -5.71 -9.59
N LEU A 218 -16.35 -6.14 -9.02
CA LEU A 218 -16.70 -5.83 -7.65
C LEU A 218 -16.16 -6.92 -6.72
N LEU A 219 -15.47 -6.50 -5.67
CA LEU A 219 -14.97 -7.32 -4.59
C LEU A 219 -15.81 -7.07 -3.34
N LYS A 220 -16.67 -8.02 -2.97
CA LYS A 220 -17.40 -7.99 -1.69
C LYS A 220 -16.56 -8.67 -0.62
N VAL A 221 -15.81 -7.86 0.13
CA VAL A 221 -14.82 -8.33 1.11
C VAL A 221 -15.49 -8.91 2.37
N GLY A 222 -16.74 -8.52 2.65
CA GLY A 222 -17.52 -9.02 3.79
C GLY A 222 -17.08 -8.48 5.16
N THR A 223 -15.95 -7.77 5.22
CA THR A 223 -15.48 -7.03 6.39
C THR A 223 -15.64 -5.53 6.20
N GLY A 224 -15.85 -4.79 7.29
CA GLY A 224 -15.94 -3.34 7.25
C GLY A 224 -14.65 -2.68 6.70
N LEU A 225 -14.80 -1.94 5.62
CA LEU A 225 -13.79 -1.16 4.91
C LEU A 225 -13.85 0.32 5.29
N THR A 226 -14.92 0.76 5.94
CA THR A 226 -15.06 2.14 6.41
C THR A 226 -13.98 2.46 7.42
N GLY A 227 -13.31 3.61 7.25
CA GLY A 227 -12.21 4.00 8.12
C GLY A 227 -10.90 3.25 7.84
N LYS A 228 -10.81 2.47 6.75
CA LYS A 228 -9.61 1.70 6.40
C LYS A 228 -9.03 2.12 5.06
N THR A 229 -7.70 2.04 4.97
CA THR A 229 -6.98 2.12 3.70
C THR A 229 -6.85 0.70 3.14
N VAL A 230 -7.24 0.50 1.89
CA VAL A 230 -7.28 -0.83 1.26
C VAL A 230 -6.22 -0.91 0.16
N GLY A 231 -5.37 -1.93 0.26
CA GLY A 231 -4.45 -2.36 -0.78
C GLY A 231 -4.95 -3.64 -1.45
N LEU A 232 -4.65 -3.77 -2.74
CA LEU A 232 -4.86 -4.99 -3.51
C LEU A 232 -3.49 -5.51 -3.94
N VAL A 233 -3.19 -6.75 -3.57
CA VAL A 233 -2.03 -7.48 -4.04
C VAL A 233 -2.49 -8.43 -5.15
N ILE A 234 -1.81 -8.41 -6.29
CA ILE A 234 -1.99 -9.38 -7.38
C ILE A 234 -0.61 -9.85 -7.81
N GLY A 235 -0.38 -11.17 -7.85
CA GLY A 235 0.93 -11.70 -8.23
C GLY A 235 2.07 -11.25 -7.31
N GLY A 236 1.77 -10.96 -6.04
CA GLY A 236 2.72 -10.43 -5.06
C GLY A 236 3.07 -8.94 -5.23
N VAL A 237 2.41 -8.21 -6.13
CA VAL A 237 2.61 -6.76 -6.32
C VAL A 237 1.47 -5.98 -5.67
N LEU A 238 1.81 -5.05 -4.76
CA LEU A 238 0.86 -4.25 -3.99
C LEU A 238 0.46 -2.98 -4.74
N ARG A 239 -0.85 -2.74 -4.79
CA ARG A 239 -1.44 -1.50 -5.30
C ARG A 239 -2.46 -0.96 -4.31
N TRP A 240 -2.30 0.29 -3.90
CA TRP A 240 -3.28 0.98 -3.09
C TRP A 240 -4.53 1.34 -3.90
N LEU A 241 -5.70 1.01 -3.35
CA LEU A 241 -6.98 1.35 -3.97
C LEU A 241 -7.29 2.83 -3.72
N LYS A 242 -7.85 3.48 -4.74
CA LYS A 242 -8.36 4.84 -4.59
C LYS A 242 -9.63 4.84 -3.75
N PRO A 243 -9.95 5.94 -3.06
CA PRO A 243 -11.20 6.07 -2.30
C PRO A 243 -12.45 5.92 -3.17
N SER A 244 -12.41 6.41 -4.41
CA SER A 244 -13.49 6.23 -5.40
C SER A 244 -13.70 4.77 -5.80
N GLN A 245 -12.74 3.89 -5.48
CA GLN A 245 -12.85 2.46 -5.68
C GLN A 245 -13.49 1.75 -4.48
N ILE A 246 -13.69 2.42 -3.34
CA ILE A 246 -14.42 1.87 -2.20
C ILE A 246 -15.86 2.37 -2.31
N ILE A 247 -16.78 1.50 -2.73
CA ILE A 247 -18.17 1.87 -3.05
C ILE A 247 -19.03 1.86 -1.80
N SER A 248 -18.77 0.91 -0.90
CA SER A 248 -19.51 0.74 0.34
C SER A 248 -18.60 0.16 1.43
N ASP A 249 -19.13 0.05 2.65
CA ASP A 249 -18.41 -0.54 3.78
C ASP A 249 -17.92 -1.98 3.51
N THR A 250 -18.51 -2.70 2.55
CA THR A 250 -18.13 -4.10 2.29
C THR A 250 -17.67 -4.35 0.87
N THR A 251 -17.71 -3.34 -0.01
CA THR A 251 -17.49 -3.52 -1.45
C THR A 251 -16.47 -2.54 -2.00
N ALA A 252 -15.48 -3.09 -2.70
CA ALA A 252 -14.52 -2.34 -3.51
C ALA A 252 -14.68 -2.67 -5.00
N THR A 253 -14.28 -1.78 -5.89
CA THR A 253 -14.23 -1.98 -7.34
C THR A 253 -12.81 -1.94 -7.86
N VAL A 254 -12.47 -2.93 -8.70
CA VAL A 254 -11.15 -3.09 -9.27
C VAL A 254 -11.28 -3.25 -10.77
N SER A 255 -10.46 -2.48 -11.48
CA SER A 255 -10.31 -2.60 -12.93
C SER A 255 -8.98 -3.27 -13.25
N LEU A 256 -9.04 -4.45 -13.88
CA LEU A 256 -7.85 -5.23 -14.26
C LEU A 256 -7.25 -4.75 -15.59
N SER A 257 -8.02 -4.04 -16.42
CA SER A 257 -7.58 -3.51 -17.72
C SER A 257 -6.42 -2.51 -17.60
N ASN A 258 -6.35 -1.81 -16.46
CA ASN A 258 -5.28 -0.87 -16.14
C ASN A 258 -4.10 -1.51 -15.40
N LEU A 259 -4.15 -2.82 -15.14
CA LEU A 259 -3.03 -3.52 -14.53
C LEU A 259 -2.01 -3.83 -15.63
N ASN A 260 -0.75 -3.57 -15.35
CA ASN A 260 0.38 -4.09 -16.10
C ASN A 260 0.54 -5.61 -15.85
N LEU A 261 -0.57 -6.36 -15.94
CA LEU A 261 -0.72 -7.73 -15.48
C LEU A 261 0.30 -8.65 -16.15
N LEU A 262 0.45 -8.53 -17.47
CA LEU A 262 1.44 -9.29 -18.21
C LEU A 262 2.86 -9.01 -17.69
N LYS A 263 3.19 -7.76 -17.40
CA LYS A 263 4.53 -7.40 -16.88
C LYS A 263 4.77 -8.05 -15.51
N GLN A 264 3.77 -7.99 -14.63
CA GLN A 264 3.84 -8.57 -13.30
C GLN A 264 4.00 -10.09 -13.36
N LEU A 265 3.25 -10.77 -14.23
CA LEU A 265 3.33 -12.22 -14.40
C LEU A 265 4.67 -12.68 -14.98
N LEU A 266 5.17 -12.01 -16.02
CA LEU A 266 6.50 -12.29 -16.60
C LEU A 266 7.62 -12.09 -15.57
N MET A 267 7.55 -11.02 -14.78
CA MET A 267 8.55 -10.77 -13.73
C MET A 267 8.61 -11.86 -12.66
N SER A 268 7.49 -12.52 -12.41
CA SER A 268 7.31 -13.42 -11.28
C SER A 268 7.30 -14.89 -11.68
N GLU A 269 7.56 -15.20 -12.95
CA GLU A 269 7.65 -16.57 -13.48
C GLU A 269 8.74 -17.41 -12.78
N THR A 270 9.79 -16.76 -12.29
CA THR A 270 10.86 -17.39 -11.50
C THR A 270 10.47 -17.63 -10.03
N HIS A 271 9.32 -17.12 -9.58
CA HIS A 271 8.86 -17.19 -8.18
C HIS A 271 7.55 -17.94 -8.01
N TYR A 272 6.63 -17.84 -8.98
CA TYR A 272 5.32 -18.48 -8.94
C TYR A 272 5.11 -19.44 -10.11
N ASP A 273 4.29 -20.47 -9.86
CA ASP A 273 3.91 -21.43 -10.87
C ASP A 273 2.63 -21.05 -11.61
N TRP A 274 2.81 -20.36 -12.74
CA TRP A 274 1.70 -19.92 -13.58
C TRP A 274 1.12 -21.03 -14.46
N ASP A 275 1.85 -22.13 -14.65
CA ASP A 275 1.37 -23.29 -15.39
C ASP A 275 0.17 -23.94 -14.69
N ALA A 276 0.21 -24.01 -13.35
CA ALA A 276 -0.90 -24.49 -12.53
C ALA A 276 -2.20 -23.68 -12.69
N LEU A 277 -2.10 -22.41 -13.11
CA LEU A 277 -3.25 -21.53 -13.41
C LEU A 277 -3.72 -21.62 -14.87
N GLY A 278 -3.11 -22.49 -15.68
CA GLY A 278 -3.42 -22.67 -17.10
C GLY A 278 -2.84 -21.59 -18.01
N LEU A 279 -2.00 -20.68 -17.49
CA LEU A 279 -1.31 -19.67 -18.30
C LEU A 279 -0.27 -20.35 -19.22
N GLY A 280 0.45 -21.35 -18.70
CA GLY A 280 1.47 -22.05 -19.48
C GLY A 280 2.65 -21.13 -19.81
N ASP A 281 3.46 -21.58 -20.78
CA ASP A 281 4.50 -20.76 -21.39
C ASP A 281 3.90 -19.51 -22.07
N PHE A 282 4.37 -18.34 -21.65
CA PHE A 282 4.00 -17.05 -22.22
C PHE A 282 4.44 -16.88 -23.68
N ALA A 283 5.44 -17.64 -24.13
CA ALA A 283 5.87 -17.69 -25.53
C ALA A 283 4.91 -18.51 -26.43
N SER A 284 3.85 -19.12 -25.87
CA SER A 284 2.86 -19.83 -26.67
C SER A 284 1.94 -18.87 -27.46
N PRO A 285 1.50 -19.23 -28.70
CA PRO A 285 0.54 -18.43 -29.49
C PRO A 285 -0.85 -18.27 -28.89
N SER A 286 -1.10 -18.86 -27.72
CA SER A 286 -2.35 -18.78 -26.98
C SER A 286 -2.25 -17.93 -25.72
N ALA A 287 -1.04 -17.47 -25.34
CA ALA A 287 -0.80 -16.79 -24.07
C ALA A 287 -1.67 -15.54 -23.89
N VAL A 288 -1.82 -14.71 -24.94
CA VAL A 288 -2.67 -13.50 -24.90
C VAL A 288 -4.15 -13.86 -24.72
N ALA A 289 -4.62 -14.91 -25.38
CA ALA A 289 -5.99 -15.38 -25.25
C ALA A 289 -6.27 -15.93 -23.83
N LYS A 290 -5.30 -16.66 -23.26
CA LYS A 290 -5.37 -17.18 -21.89
C LYS A 290 -5.38 -16.05 -20.84
N LEU A 291 -4.58 -15.01 -21.03
CA LEU A 291 -4.57 -13.83 -20.15
C LEU A 291 -5.89 -13.03 -20.16
N ARG A 292 -6.69 -13.18 -21.22
CA ARG A 292 -8.04 -12.61 -21.30
C ARG A 292 -9.13 -13.57 -20.86
N ASN A 293 -8.78 -14.84 -20.65
CA ASN A 293 -9.72 -15.85 -20.24
C ASN A 293 -10.21 -15.53 -18.82
N THR A 294 -11.53 -15.52 -18.68
CA THR A 294 -12.22 -15.30 -17.40
C THR A 294 -11.75 -16.26 -16.32
N GLU A 295 -11.66 -17.55 -16.61
CA GLU A 295 -11.32 -18.56 -15.62
C GLU A 295 -9.87 -18.40 -15.15
N THR A 296 -8.97 -18.04 -16.07
CA THR A 296 -7.57 -17.76 -15.74
C THR A 296 -7.43 -16.51 -14.88
N LEU A 297 -8.15 -15.42 -15.18
CA LEU A 297 -8.15 -14.21 -14.36
C LEU A 297 -8.75 -14.46 -12.97
N ARG A 298 -9.83 -15.24 -12.90
CA ARG A 298 -10.46 -15.65 -11.65
C ARG A 298 -9.53 -16.53 -10.82
N ALA A 299 -8.83 -17.47 -11.45
CA ALA A 299 -7.84 -18.31 -10.79
C ALA A 299 -6.66 -17.48 -10.27
N LEU A 300 -6.19 -16.49 -11.05
CA LEU A 300 -5.13 -15.58 -10.62
C LEU A 300 -5.53 -14.72 -9.42
N LEU A 301 -6.77 -14.21 -9.38
CA LEU A 301 -7.26 -13.42 -8.25
C LEU A 301 -7.39 -14.23 -6.96
N LYS A 302 -7.65 -15.54 -7.07
CA LYS A 302 -7.73 -16.46 -5.92
C LYS A 302 -6.40 -17.11 -5.56
N HIS A 303 -5.39 -16.92 -6.39
CA HIS A 303 -4.07 -17.48 -6.15
C HIS A 303 -3.51 -16.92 -4.83
N GLU A 304 -2.68 -17.70 -4.15
CA GLU A 304 -2.06 -17.32 -2.86
C GLU A 304 -1.24 -16.03 -2.92
N SER A 305 -0.79 -15.63 -4.11
CA SER A 305 -0.10 -14.35 -4.36
C SER A 305 -1.04 -13.17 -4.62
N SER A 306 -2.35 -13.37 -4.52
CA SER A 306 -3.38 -12.34 -4.70
C SER A 306 -4.27 -12.25 -3.46
N PHE A 307 -4.27 -11.10 -2.80
CA PHE A 307 -5.01 -10.88 -1.57
C PHE A 307 -5.27 -9.39 -1.34
N LEU A 308 -6.17 -9.08 -0.42
CA LEU A 308 -6.42 -7.71 0.02
C LEU A 308 -5.61 -7.42 1.29
N VAL A 309 -5.15 -6.18 1.41
CA VAL A 309 -4.52 -5.62 2.61
C VAL A 309 -5.43 -4.53 3.14
N THR A 310 -5.74 -4.55 4.42
CA THR A 310 -6.46 -3.45 5.08
C THR A 310 -5.61 -2.88 6.19
N ILE A 311 -5.53 -1.55 6.23
CA ILE A 311 -4.88 -0.79 7.29
C ILE A 311 -5.96 -0.02 8.03
N ASP A 312 -6.00 -0.12 9.35
CA ASP A 312 -7.00 0.51 10.23
C ASP A 312 -6.79 2.04 10.39
N THR A 313 -6.62 2.75 9.28
CA THR A 313 -6.63 4.20 9.19
C THR A 313 -7.20 4.68 7.85
N PRO A 314 -8.10 5.68 7.83
CA PRO A 314 -8.58 6.27 6.57
C PRO A 314 -7.62 7.32 5.99
N TYR A 315 -6.60 7.71 6.76
CA TYR A 315 -5.70 8.85 6.48
C TYR A 315 -4.26 8.40 6.36
N LEU A 316 -4.02 7.42 5.50
CA LEU A 316 -2.66 7.03 5.11
C LEU A 316 -2.18 7.95 3.99
N GLU A 317 -1.11 8.68 4.23
CA GLU A 317 -0.39 9.40 3.19
C GLU A 317 0.71 8.54 2.62
N ILE A 318 0.85 8.59 1.30
CA ILE A 318 1.89 7.87 0.56
C ILE A 318 2.64 8.91 -0.27
N SER A 319 3.91 9.12 0.05
CA SER A 319 4.79 9.99 -0.73
C SER A 319 5.91 9.18 -1.37
N ASN A 320 6.41 9.69 -2.48
CA ASN A 320 7.47 9.04 -3.26
C ASN A 320 8.72 9.92 -3.17
N ASP A 321 9.79 9.36 -2.61
CA ASP A 321 11.10 9.97 -2.61
C ASP A 321 11.98 9.26 -3.63
N TYR A 322 12.66 10.04 -4.46
CA TYR A 322 13.57 9.48 -5.44
C TYR A 322 14.89 9.07 -4.78
N VAL A 323 15.39 7.90 -5.18
CA VAL A 323 16.72 7.43 -4.80
C VAL A 323 17.71 7.72 -5.92
N ASN A 324 18.93 8.06 -5.54
CA ASN A 324 20.05 8.21 -6.45
C ASN A 324 20.55 6.83 -6.85
N HIS A 325 21.17 6.77 -8.03
CA HIS A 325 21.56 5.51 -8.63
C HIS A 325 22.94 5.65 -9.29
N THR A 326 23.81 4.66 -9.14
CA THR A 326 25.19 4.69 -9.67
C THR A 326 25.31 3.92 -10.99
N ALA A 327 26.49 3.85 -11.58
CA ALA A 327 26.71 2.89 -12.67
C ALA A 327 26.64 1.42 -12.19
N ASN A 328 26.81 1.17 -10.88
CA ASN A 328 26.83 -0.17 -10.32
C ASN A 328 25.39 -0.69 -10.11
N PRO A 329 25.03 -1.85 -10.70
CA PRO A 329 23.76 -2.51 -10.41
C PRO A 329 23.63 -2.89 -8.94
N GLY A 330 22.39 -2.89 -8.43
CA GLY A 330 22.10 -3.38 -7.07
C GLY A 330 22.42 -2.40 -5.93
N ILE A 331 22.81 -1.16 -6.22
CA ILE A 331 23.09 -0.14 -5.20
C ILE A 331 22.30 1.13 -5.51
N PHE A 332 21.58 1.62 -4.51
CA PHE A 332 20.89 2.91 -4.52
C PHE A 332 21.34 3.76 -3.34
N TYR A 333 21.33 5.08 -3.50
CA TYR A 333 21.61 6.00 -2.40
C TYR A 333 20.38 6.81 -2.06
N TYR A 334 20.13 6.94 -0.76
CA TYR A 334 19.04 7.74 -0.24
C TYR A 334 19.59 8.82 0.69
N ALA A 335 19.58 10.05 0.19
CA ALA A 335 20.13 11.19 0.91
C ALA A 335 19.23 11.60 2.07
N ASP A 336 19.80 11.56 3.27
CA ASP A 336 19.15 11.91 4.53
C ASP A 336 20.04 12.88 5.33
N LYS A 337 20.20 14.10 4.78
CA LYS A 337 21.11 15.10 5.34
C LYS A 337 20.75 15.51 6.78
N ASP A 338 19.48 15.43 7.13
CA ASP A 338 18.94 15.90 8.41
C ASP A 338 18.72 14.75 9.41
N GLY A 339 18.90 13.49 8.99
CA GLY A 339 18.77 12.29 9.82
C GLY A 339 17.35 12.02 10.31
N ASP A 340 16.34 12.61 9.66
CA ASP A 340 14.94 12.57 10.09
C ASP A 340 14.07 11.65 9.20
N LYS A 341 14.66 11.10 8.14
CA LYS A 341 13.95 10.25 7.18
C LYS A 341 13.93 8.81 7.67
N THR A 342 12.75 8.24 7.66
CA THR A 342 12.56 6.80 7.84
C THR A 342 12.84 6.09 6.52
N LEU A 343 13.37 4.88 6.60
CA LEU A 343 13.52 4.04 5.41
C LEU A 343 12.16 3.43 5.04
N GLY A 344 11.68 3.71 3.83
CA GLY A 344 10.38 3.27 3.32
C GLY A 344 10.47 1.98 2.49
N ILE A 345 9.42 1.63 1.75
CA ILE A 345 9.53 0.52 0.79
C ILE A 345 10.21 1.01 -0.47
N LEU A 346 11.20 0.26 -0.99
CA LEU A 346 11.76 0.55 -2.29
C LEU A 346 10.92 -0.17 -3.34
N THR A 347 10.46 0.53 -4.37
CA THR A 347 9.64 -0.07 -5.44
C THR A 347 10.27 0.17 -6.79
N ASN A 348 10.28 -0.85 -7.64
CA ASN A 348 10.75 -0.69 -9.01
C ASN A 348 9.68 -0.07 -9.91
N ASP A 349 10.04 0.27 -11.14
CA ASP A 349 9.13 0.86 -12.15
C ASP A 349 7.99 -0.07 -12.60
N LEU A 350 8.01 -1.33 -12.16
CA LEU A 350 6.98 -2.34 -12.41
C LEU A 350 6.08 -2.57 -11.18
N GLY A 351 6.35 -1.88 -10.07
CA GLY A 351 5.60 -1.91 -8.81
C GLY A 351 6.04 -3.01 -7.84
N LYS A 352 7.00 -3.87 -8.21
CA LYS A 352 7.56 -4.89 -7.31
C LYS A 352 8.30 -4.18 -6.18
N CYS A 353 8.14 -4.68 -4.94
CA CYS A 353 8.99 -4.23 -3.85
C CYS A 353 10.42 -4.74 -4.12
N ILE A 354 11.40 -3.88 -3.97
CA ILE A 354 12.81 -4.26 -4.00
C ILE A 354 13.19 -4.52 -2.55
N ASP A 355 13.56 -5.74 -2.24
CA ASP A 355 14.15 -6.02 -0.93
C ASP A 355 15.57 -5.43 -0.89
N TYR A 356 15.88 -4.72 0.19
CA TYR A 356 17.16 -4.05 0.36
C TYR A 356 17.64 -4.15 1.80
N TRP A 357 18.96 -4.09 1.98
CA TRP A 357 19.59 -3.94 3.28
C TRP A 357 20.36 -2.61 3.33
N PRO A 358 19.99 -1.73 4.28
CA PRO A 358 20.58 -0.41 4.38
C PRO A 358 21.92 -0.43 5.12
N ILE A 359 22.84 0.41 4.68
CA ILE A 359 24.11 0.73 5.37
C ILE A 359 24.21 2.25 5.44
N TRP A 360 24.51 2.79 6.61
CA TRP A 360 24.72 4.24 6.77
C TRP A 360 26.17 4.60 6.44
N GLU A 361 26.37 5.42 5.40
CA GLU A 361 27.71 5.82 4.93
C GLU A 361 27.70 7.31 4.58
N GLU A 362 28.68 8.07 5.10
CA GLU A 362 28.95 9.47 4.72
C GLU A 362 27.74 10.45 4.73
N GLY A 363 26.73 10.20 5.59
CA GLY A 363 25.55 11.07 5.70
C GLY A 363 24.43 10.73 4.71
N GLU A 364 24.51 9.57 4.07
CA GLU A 364 23.44 8.99 3.27
C GLU A 364 23.27 7.49 3.54
N TRP A 365 22.11 6.95 3.14
CA TRP A 365 21.86 5.51 3.20
C TRP A 365 22.28 4.86 1.89
N THR A 366 23.20 3.90 1.96
CA THR A 366 23.51 2.96 0.89
C THR A 366 22.55 1.77 0.98
N LEU A 367 21.65 1.65 0.00
CA LEU A 367 20.64 0.60 -0.10
C LEU A 367 21.13 -0.48 -1.06
N ASN A 368 21.56 -1.61 -0.51
CA ASN A 368 22.04 -2.74 -1.30
C ASN A 368 20.88 -3.70 -1.60
N THR A 369 20.82 -4.25 -2.81
CA THR A 369 19.76 -5.17 -3.22
C THR A 369 20.25 -6.26 -4.17
N ASN A 370 19.52 -7.37 -4.20
CA ASN A 370 19.67 -8.43 -5.19
C ASN A 370 18.94 -8.14 -6.52
N GLU A 371 18.20 -7.02 -6.62
CA GLU A 371 17.55 -6.58 -7.86
C GLU A 371 18.57 -5.83 -8.75
N LEU A 372 19.28 -6.58 -9.59
CA LEU A 372 20.35 -6.04 -10.43
C LEU A 372 19.84 -5.44 -11.75
N SER A 373 18.85 -6.08 -12.37
CA SER A 373 18.34 -5.72 -13.68
C SER A 373 16.86 -6.08 -13.82
N ASN A 374 16.14 -5.29 -14.62
CA ASN A 374 14.79 -5.61 -15.07
C ASN A 374 14.85 -6.15 -16.50
N PRO A 375 14.07 -7.19 -16.83
CA PRO A 375 13.97 -7.65 -18.20
C PRO A 375 13.31 -6.56 -19.07
N ASN A 376 13.77 -6.46 -20.31
CA ASN A 376 13.29 -5.48 -21.28
C ASN A 376 12.57 -6.17 -22.44
N TYR A 377 11.30 -6.50 -22.21
CA TYR A 377 10.45 -7.15 -23.21
C TYR A 377 9.87 -6.14 -24.20
N VAL A 378 9.83 -6.46 -25.49
CA VAL A 378 9.13 -5.63 -26.50
C VAL A 378 7.63 -5.53 -26.21
N ALA A 379 7.05 -6.52 -25.54
CA ALA A 379 5.68 -6.46 -25.04
C ALA A 379 5.44 -5.28 -24.08
N PHE A 380 6.48 -4.69 -23.51
CA PHE A 380 6.35 -3.56 -22.58
C PHE A 380 6.19 -2.21 -23.27
N THR A 381 6.57 -2.12 -24.55
CA THR A 381 6.53 -0.90 -25.38
C THR A 381 5.57 -1.03 -26.57
N SER A 382 5.14 -2.25 -26.92
CA SER A 382 4.16 -2.54 -27.97
C SER A 382 2.75 -2.80 -27.41
N LYS A 383 1.72 -2.64 -28.25
CA LYS A 383 0.34 -3.01 -27.92
C LYS A 383 0.16 -4.53 -27.96
N TRP A 384 0.84 -5.26 -27.08
CA TRP A 384 0.88 -6.73 -27.01
C TRP A 384 -0.52 -7.38 -27.04
N GLN A 385 -1.53 -6.65 -26.58
CA GLN A 385 -2.95 -7.00 -26.62
C GLN A 385 -3.47 -7.33 -28.03
N ASN A 386 -2.83 -6.82 -29.08
CA ASN A 386 -3.23 -7.07 -30.48
C ASN A 386 -2.43 -8.22 -31.13
N HIS A 387 -1.54 -8.85 -30.37
CA HIS A 387 -0.69 -9.94 -30.85
C HIS A 387 -1.20 -11.29 -30.37
N HIS A 388 -0.88 -12.37 -31.09
CA HIS A 388 -1.23 -13.73 -30.69
C HIS A 388 -0.22 -14.34 -29.72
N VAL A 389 1.04 -13.90 -29.79
CA VAL A 389 2.14 -14.40 -28.97
C VAL A 389 2.71 -13.24 -28.16
N VAL A 390 3.05 -13.51 -26.89
CA VAL A 390 3.97 -12.66 -26.13
C VAL A 390 5.32 -13.37 -26.13
N ASN A 391 6.05 -13.33 -27.24
CA ASN A 391 7.36 -13.98 -27.31
C ASN A 391 8.49 -12.97 -27.07
N ASP A 392 9.57 -13.51 -26.51
CA ASP A 392 10.89 -12.88 -26.45
C ASP A 392 11.59 -12.88 -27.82
N ALA A 393 10.92 -13.31 -28.90
CA ALA A 393 11.55 -13.45 -30.21
C ALA A 393 11.97 -12.10 -30.82
N PHE A 394 11.38 -11.00 -30.35
CA PHE A 394 11.94 -9.66 -30.50
C PHE A 394 12.50 -9.22 -29.14
N THR A 395 13.62 -9.80 -28.72
CA THR A 395 14.40 -9.20 -27.63
C THR A 395 14.79 -7.80 -28.08
N HIS A 396 14.55 -6.79 -27.24
CA HIS A 396 15.21 -5.50 -27.41
C HIS A 396 16.73 -5.75 -27.51
N LEU A 397 17.47 -4.93 -28.28
CA LEU A 397 18.93 -5.08 -28.41
C LEU A 397 19.59 -5.14 -27.02
N ASP A 398 19.11 -4.29 -26.12
CA ASP A 398 19.36 -4.37 -24.67
C ASP A 398 18.31 -5.23 -23.96
N ARG A 399 18.64 -6.51 -23.72
CA ARG A 399 17.76 -7.50 -23.04
C ARG A 399 17.40 -7.13 -21.60
N TYR A 400 18.28 -6.36 -20.97
CA TYR A 400 18.15 -5.97 -19.58
C TYR A 400 18.33 -4.47 -19.48
N ARG A 401 17.54 -3.86 -18.62
CA ARG A 401 17.66 -2.46 -18.26
C ARG A 401 17.87 -2.34 -16.77
N LYS A 402 18.49 -1.24 -16.36
CA LYS A 402 18.66 -0.93 -14.95
C LYS A 402 17.28 -0.70 -14.30
N PRO A 403 17.01 -1.27 -13.12
CA PRO A 403 15.78 -0.96 -12.38
C PRO A 403 15.79 0.50 -11.97
N MET A 404 14.70 1.20 -12.28
CA MET A 404 14.41 2.49 -11.69
C MET A 404 13.66 2.25 -10.39
N ALA A 405 14.15 2.85 -9.31
CA ALA A 405 13.60 2.63 -7.99
C ALA A 405 13.10 3.95 -7.39
N VAL A 406 12.02 3.84 -6.61
CA VAL A 406 11.44 4.95 -5.86
C VAL A 406 11.13 4.45 -4.45
N MET A 407 11.52 5.24 -3.45
CA MET A 407 11.23 4.97 -2.05
C MET A 407 9.84 5.49 -1.73
N GLN A 408 8.91 4.62 -1.36
CA GLN A 408 7.58 5.02 -0.90
C GLN A 408 7.59 5.14 0.62
N GLN A 409 7.25 6.34 1.09
CA GLN A 409 7.10 6.67 2.49
C GLN A 409 5.63 6.62 2.87
N PHE A 410 5.35 6.12 4.07
CA PHE A 410 4.01 6.08 4.62
C PHE A 410 3.97 6.86 5.91
N ARG A 411 3.00 7.76 6.02
CA ARG A 411 2.74 8.49 7.26
C ARG A 411 1.26 8.67 7.49
N ALA A 412 0.89 8.81 8.75
CA ALA A 412 -0.47 9.14 9.15
C ALA A 412 -0.44 10.22 10.23
N ARG A 413 -1.51 11.01 10.29
CA ARG A 413 -1.68 12.04 11.31
C ARG A 413 -1.60 11.40 12.71
N LYS A 414 -0.80 12.01 13.59
CA LYS A 414 -0.78 11.65 15.01
C LYS A 414 -2.01 12.29 15.67
N ASN A 415 -2.84 11.46 16.30
CA ASN A 415 -4.07 11.89 16.99
C ASN A 415 -3.78 12.53 18.35
#